data_AF-A0A8T6TK63-F1
#
_entry.id   AF-A0A8T6TK63-F1
#
_cell.length_a   1.000
_cell.length_b   1.000
_cell.length_c   1.000
_cell.angle_alpha   90.00
_cell.angle_beta   90.00
_cell.angle_gamma   90.00
#
_symmetry.space_group_name_H-M   'P 1'
#
loop_
_entity.id
_entity.type
_entity.pdbx_description
1 polymer ?
#
loop_
_entity_poly.entity_id
_entity_poly.type
_entity_poly.pdbx_seq_one_letter_code
_entity_poly.pdbx_strand_id
1 'polypeptide(L)'
;EVEKGEPLLEVTTDKVNMVVDAPETGILEGIRYFEGDEVQTTEIVAYILRPGETVPEHEPATAQAQEGTREGPVRQPASSATPVAERIAQREGIDLADVRGTGPGGRVTRADV
;
A
#
# COMPACT_ATOMS: atom_id res chain seq x y z
N GLU A 1 10.82 -4.93 27.24
CA GLU A 1 9.58 -4.43 27.87
C GLU A 1 9.50 -2.94 27.64
N VAL A 2 8.29 -2.42 27.48
CA VAL A 2 8.01 -1.00 27.25
C VAL A 2 6.87 -0.56 28.16
N GLU A 3 6.97 0.62 28.74
CA GLU A 3 5.93 1.22 29.57
C GLU A 3 5.04 2.16 28.75
N LYS A 4 3.76 2.30 29.11
CA LYS A 4 2.87 3.27 28.47
C LYS A 4 3.46 4.68 28.55
N GLY A 5 3.58 5.34 27.41
CA GLY A 5 4.18 6.68 27.29
C GLY A 5 5.71 6.68 27.15
N GLU A 6 6.35 5.51 27.15
CA GLU A 6 7.78 5.38 26.85
C GLU A 6 8.04 5.59 25.36
N PRO A 7 9.05 6.39 24.95
CA PRO A 7 9.36 6.61 23.55
C PRO A 7 9.84 5.31 22.89
N LEU A 8 9.19 4.89 21.80
CA LEU A 8 9.51 3.65 21.09
C LEU A 8 10.39 3.88 19.86
N LEU A 9 10.03 4.85 19.05
CA LEU A 9 10.68 5.11 17.77
C LEU A 9 10.55 6.58 17.38
N GLU A 10 11.44 7.01 16.49
CA GLU A 10 11.52 8.37 15.98
C GLU A 10 11.17 8.35 14.49
N VAL A 11 10.08 9.01 14.11
CA VAL A 11 9.67 9.12 12.71
C VAL A 11 10.15 10.45 12.17
N THR A 12 11.07 10.39 11.20
CA THR A 12 11.48 11.56 10.43
C THR A 12 10.69 11.63 9.13
N THR A 13 9.94 12.72 8.95
CA THR A 13 9.28 13.09 7.69
C THR A 13 9.94 14.32 7.07
N ASP A 14 9.58 14.70 5.84
CA ASP A 14 10.22 15.78 5.06
C ASP A 14 10.52 17.08 5.83
N LYS A 15 9.69 17.43 6.82
CA LYS A 15 9.89 18.65 7.64
C LYS A 15 9.71 18.45 9.14
N VAL A 16 9.29 17.28 9.59
CA VAL A 16 8.93 17.06 10.99
C VAL A 16 9.52 15.77 11.48
N ASN A 17 10.19 15.86 12.62
CA ASN A 17 10.62 14.73 13.41
C ASN A 17 9.65 14.57 14.58
N MET A 18 9.10 13.38 14.77
CA MET A 18 8.16 13.08 15.83
C MET A 18 8.54 11.78 16.54
N VAL A 19 8.54 11.84 17.87
CA VAL A 19 8.71 10.67 18.73
C VAL A 19 7.36 9.99 18.89
N VAL A 20 7.29 8.69 18.63
CA VAL A 20 6.10 7.87 18.83
C VAL A 20 6.23 7.16 20.17
N ASP A 21 5.32 7.47 21.09
CA ASP A 21 5.23 6.83 22.41
C ASP A 21 4.45 5.51 22.38
N ALA A 22 4.73 4.67 23.37
CA ALA A 22 4.05 3.40 23.55
C ALA A 22 2.58 3.60 23.99
N PRO A 23 1.58 3.15 23.20
CA PRO A 23 0.18 3.31 23.56
C PRO A 23 -0.25 2.52 24.82
N GLU A 24 0.39 1.37 25.08
CA GLU A 24 0.16 0.53 26.27
C GLU A 24 1.49 -0.04 26.81
N THR A 25 1.49 -0.46 28.08
CA THR A 25 2.60 -1.21 28.69
C THR A 25 2.59 -2.66 28.21
N GLY A 26 3.74 -3.18 27.79
CA GLY A 26 3.85 -4.57 27.35
C GLY A 26 5.25 -4.95 26.87
N ILE A 27 5.30 -5.97 26.02
CA ILE A 27 6.53 -6.47 25.40
C ILE A 27 6.48 -6.08 23.92
N LEU A 28 7.43 -5.25 23.48
CA LEU A 28 7.58 -4.88 22.08
C LEU A 28 8.16 -6.08 21.32
N GLU A 29 7.40 -6.61 20.36
CA GLU A 29 7.71 -7.82 19.59
C GLU A 29 7.23 -7.65 18.14
N GLY A 30 7.81 -8.44 17.22
CA GLY A 30 7.45 -8.37 15.79
C GLY A 30 7.86 -7.07 15.10
N ILE A 31 9.06 -6.56 15.41
CA ILE A 31 9.66 -5.40 14.73
C ILE A 31 9.86 -5.76 13.26
N ARG A 32 9.18 -5.04 12.36
CA ARG A 32 9.22 -5.30 10.91
C ARG A 32 10.18 -4.40 10.15
N TYR A 33 10.60 -3.29 10.76
CA TYR A 33 11.41 -2.26 10.12
C TYR A 33 12.56 -1.85 11.03
N PHE A 34 13.70 -1.54 10.42
CA PHE A 34 14.91 -1.13 11.11
C PHE A 34 15.22 0.35 10.88
N GLU A 35 16.24 0.86 11.58
CA GLU A 35 16.68 2.24 11.46
C GLU A 35 17.01 2.59 10.00
N GLY A 36 16.34 3.62 9.47
CA GLY A 36 16.52 4.10 8.10
C GLY A 36 15.57 3.50 7.06
N ASP A 37 14.70 2.56 7.43
CA ASP A 37 13.68 2.03 6.52
C ASP A 37 12.54 3.05 6.28
N GLU A 38 12.13 3.20 5.03
CA GLU A 38 10.95 4.00 4.67
C GLU A 38 9.66 3.18 4.86
N VAL A 39 8.83 3.63 5.80
CA VAL A 39 7.51 3.05 6.11
C VAL A 39 6.37 3.93 5.59
N GLN A 40 5.33 3.32 5.02
CA GLN A 40 4.14 4.07 4.62
C GLN A 40 3.31 4.47 5.84
N THR A 41 2.61 5.61 5.75
CA THR A 41 1.65 5.99 6.80
C THR A 41 0.57 4.91 6.89
N THR A 42 0.20 4.50 8.10
CA THR A 42 -0.70 3.36 8.45
C THR A 42 -0.12 1.95 8.39
N GLU A 43 1.16 1.78 8.04
CA GLU A 43 1.85 0.48 8.18
C GLU A 43 2.10 0.11 9.64
N ILE A 44 2.08 -1.20 9.92
CA ILE A 44 2.28 -1.73 11.27
C ILE A 44 3.76 -2.06 11.46
N VAL A 45 4.43 -1.25 12.25
CA VAL A 45 5.88 -1.34 12.46
C VAL A 45 6.31 -2.35 13.53
N ALA A 46 5.51 -2.51 14.58
CA ALA A 46 5.74 -3.46 15.68
C ALA A 46 4.44 -3.70 16.46
N TYR A 47 4.41 -4.75 17.28
CA TYR A 47 3.31 -5.01 18.21
C TYR A 47 3.77 -4.87 19.66
N ILE A 48 2.86 -4.42 20.51
CA ILE A 48 3.03 -4.44 21.96
C ILE A 48 2.12 -5.53 22.50
N LEU A 49 2.70 -6.57 23.06
CA LEU A 49 1.99 -7.75 23.56
C LEU A 49 1.87 -7.71 25.08
N ARG A 50 0.76 -8.24 25.60
CA ARG A 50 0.63 -8.48 27.03
C ARG A 50 1.41 -9.72 27.44
N PRO A 51 1.84 -9.85 28.72
CA PRO A 51 2.55 -11.02 29.19
C PRO A 51 1.73 -12.30 28.94
N GLY A 52 2.22 -13.19 28.07
CA GLY A 52 1.54 -14.43 27.67
C GLY A 52 0.73 -14.36 26.37
N GLU A 53 0.74 -13.23 25.68
CA GLU A 53 0.17 -13.07 24.33
C GLU A 53 1.26 -13.27 23.28
N THR A 54 0.94 -13.99 22.21
CA THR A 54 1.86 -14.25 21.10
C THR A 54 1.62 -13.23 20.00
N VAL A 55 2.67 -12.78 19.32
CA VAL A 55 2.55 -11.88 18.18
C VAL A 55 1.56 -12.50 17.19
N PRO A 56 0.48 -11.81 16.79
CA PRO A 56 -0.29 -12.27 15.66
C PRO A 56 0.67 -12.29 14.47
N GLU A 57 0.96 -13.48 13.95
CA GLU A 57 1.61 -13.71 12.66
C GLU A 57 0.70 -13.17 11.56
N HIS A 58 0.55 -11.85 11.50
CA HIS A 58 0.23 -11.21 10.26
C HIS A 58 1.54 -11.18 9.48
N GLU A 59 1.63 -12.10 8.52
CA GLU A 59 2.55 -11.99 7.40
C GLU A 59 2.60 -10.52 6.98
N PRO A 60 3.80 -9.93 6.81
CA PRO A 60 3.86 -8.70 6.06
C PRO A 60 3.12 -8.97 4.74
N ALA A 61 2.22 -8.10 4.35
CA ALA A 61 1.71 -8.10 2.98
C ALA A 61 2.84 -7.62 2.06
N THR A 62 3.96 -8.35 2.05
CA THR A 62 4.90 -8.34 0.96
C THR A 62 4.16 -8.92 -0.22
N ALA A 63 3.88 -8.03 -1.16
CA ALA A 63 3.50 -8.38 -2.52
C ALA A 63 4.29 -9.62 -2.99
N GLN A 64 3.58 -10.74 -3.15
CA GLN A 64 3.98 -11.78 -4.08
C GLN A 64 3.04 -11.71 -5.26
N ALA A 65 3.58 -11.12 -6.33
CA ALA A 65 3.25 -11.53 -7.66
C ALA A 65 3.47 -13.05 -7.81
N GLN A 66 2.66 -13.60 -8.72
CA GLN A 66 2.84 -14.86 -9.47
C GLN A 66 2.01 -16.06 -9.01
N GLU A 67 0.79 -16.14 -9.55
CA GLU A 67 0.32 -17.39 -10.17
C GLU A 67 0.04 -17.13 -11.65
N GLY A 68 0.95 -17.63 -12.49
CA GLY A 68 0.71 -17.79 -13.91
C GLY A 68 0.01 -19.11 -14.19
N THR A 69 -0.94 -19.07 -15.13
CA THR A 69 -1.10 -19.99 -16.28
C THR A 69 -2.58 -20.28 -16.55
N ARG A 70 -3.16 -19.51 -17.47
CA ARG A 70 -3.97 -20.07 -18.55
C ARG A 70 -3.62 -19.34 -19.84
N GLU A 71 -3.08 -20.11 -20.77
CA GLU A 71 -2.93 -19.74 -22.18
C GLU A 71 -4.27 -19.22 -22.73
N GLY A 72 -4.23 -18.00 -23.22
CA GLY A 72 -5.24 -17.29 -23.99
C GLY A 72 -4.53 -16.07 -24.57
N PRO A 73 -4.80 -15.66 -25.83
CA PRO A 73 -3.95 -14.72 -26.53
C PRO A 73 -3.83 -13.42 -25.74
N VAL A 74 -2.58 -13.00 -25.55
CA VAL A 74 -2.16 -11.80 -24.83
C VAL A 74 -2.97 -10.59 -25.30
N ARG A 75 -3.95 -10.17 -24.50
CA ARG A 75 -4.43 -8.79 -24.48
C ARG A 75 -3.88 -8.18 -23.20
N GLN A 76 -2.73 -7.53 -23.31
CA GLN A 76 -2.24 -6.64 -22.26
C GLN A 76 -3.40 -5.68 -21.93
N PRO A 77 -3.82 -5.49 -20.66
CA PRO A 77 -4.69 -4.38 -20.32
C PRO A 77 -3.84 -3.10 -20.31
N ALA A 78 -3.37 -2.69 -21.49
CA ALA A 78 -2.69 -1.43 -21.70
C ALA A 78 -3.74 -0.34 -21.91
N SER A 79 -4.48 -0.03 -20.86
CA SER A 79 -5.30 1.17 -20.80
C SER A 79 -5.57 1.51 -19.34
N SER A 80 -4.53 1.96 -18.63
CA SER A 80 -4.72 2.70 -17.39
C SER A 80 -5.44 4.01 -17.74
N ALA A 81 -6.76 3.95 -17.88
CA ALA A 81 -7.58 5.11 -18.14
C ALA A 81 -7.46 6.08 -16.98
N THR A 82 -7.50 7.38 -17.28
CA THR A 82 -7.61 8.39 -16.23
C THR A 82 -8.98 8.26 -15.55
N PRO A 83 -9.09 8.53 -14.24
CA PRO A 83 -10.38 8.41 -13.52
C PRO A 83 -11.53 9.23 -14.12
N VAL A 84 -11.19 10.28 -14.88
CA VAL A 84 -12.16 11.10 -15.62
C VAL A 84 -12.66 10.37 -16.87
N ALA A 85 -11.76 9.69 -17.59
CA ALA A 85 -12.13 8.90 -18.77
C ALA A 85 -12.96 7.67 -18.38
N GLU A 86 -12.63 6.99 -17.28
CA GLU A 86 -13.40 5.85 -16.78
C GLU A 86 -14.85 6.21 -16.48
N ARG A 87 -15.09 7.33 -15.80
CA ARG A 87 -16.45 7.79 -15.49
C ARG A 87 -17.26 8.16 -16.73
N ILE A 88 -16.61 8.70 -17.76
CA ILE A 88 -17.28 9.08 -19.01
C ILE A 88 -17.59 7.81 -19.81
N ALA A 89 -16.61 6.93 -19.98
CA ALA A 89 -16.79 5.67 -20.67
C ALA A 89 -17.89 4.81 -20.05
N GLN A 90 -17.97 4.74 -18.72
CA GLN A 90 -19.04 4.00 -18.03
C GLN A 90 -20.43 4.60 -18.25
N ARG A 91 -20.53 5.92 -18.39
CA ARG A 91 -21.81 6.60 -18.65
C ARG A 91 -22.27 6.45 -20.10
N GLU A 92 -21.33 6.53 -21.03
CA GLU A 92 -21.60 6.43 -22.47
C GLU A 92 -21.58 4.97 -22.97
N GLY A 93 -21.23 4.00 -22.11
CA GLY A 93 -21.16 2.58 -22.45
C GLY A 93 -19.98 2.21 -23.36
N ILE A 94 -18.88 2.95 -23.27
CA ILE A 94 -17.68 2.78 -24.10
C ILE A 94 -16.73 1.79 -23.43
N ASP A 95 -16.28 0.79 -24.17
CA ASP A 95 -15.29 -0.17 -23.70
C ASP A 95 -13.88 0.41 -23.78
N LEU A 96 -13.28 0.70 -22.63
CA LEU A 96 -11.92 1.23 -22.51
C LEU A 96 -10.85 0.29 -23.08
N ALA A 97 -11.14 -1.00 -23.20
CA ALA A 97 -10.21 -1.98 -23.78
C ALA A 97 -10.04 -1.82 -25.30
N ASP A 98 -10.99 -1.17 -25.97
CA ASP A 98 -10.94 -0.88 -27.41
C ASP A 98 -10.57 0.58 -27.71
N VAL A 99 -10.42 1.41 -26.67
CA VAL A 99 -10.05 2.81 -26.78
C VAL A 99 -8.54 2.98 -26.74
N ARG A 100 -7.98 3.55 -27.81
CA ARG A 100 -6.56 3.89 -27.87
C ARG A 100 -6.29 5.16 -27.05
N GLY A 101 -5.62 5.01 -25.91
CA GLY A 101 -5.26 6.13 -25.06
C GLY A 101 -4.19 7.03 -25.66
N THR A 102 -4.45 8.34 -25.70
CA THR A 102 -3.50 9.37 -26.17
C THR A 102 -2.72 10.05 -25.04
N GLY A 103 -2.97 9.66 -23.79
CA GLY A 103 -2.32 10.21 -22.61
C GLY A 103 -0.89 9.72 -22.36
N PRO A 104 -0.17 10.34 -21.41
CA PRO A 104 1.21 9.98 -21.08
C PRO A 104 1.31 8.50 -20.65
N GLY A 105 2.10 7.72 -21.38
CA GLY A 105 2.23 6.28 -21.16
C GLY A 105 1.11 5.42 -21.77
N GLY A 106 0.38 5.94 -22.77
CA GLY A 106 -0.69 5.19 -23.46
C GLY A 106 -2.01 5.15 -22.68
N ARG A 107 -2.20 6.10 -21.74
CA ARG A 107 -3.39 6.17 -20.90
C ARG A 107 -4.58 6.73 -21.66
N VAL A 108 -5.77 6.18 -21.41
CA VAL A 108 -7.02 6.69 -21.98
C VAL A 108 -7.43 7.95 -21.22
N THR A 109 -7.51 9.08 -21.92
CA THR A 109 -7.88 10.37 -21.36
C THR A 109 -9.33 10.71 -21.71
N ARG A 110 -9.85 11.79 -21.12
CA ARG A 110 -11.19 12.30 -21.45
C ARG A 110 -11.37 12.60 -22.94
N ALA A 111 -10.29 12.89 -23.68
CA ALA A 111 -10.39 13.17 -25.11
C ALA A 111 -10.60 11.91 -25.96
N ASP A 112 -10.39 10.72 -25.38
CA ASP A 112 -10.41 9.43 -26.08
C ASP A 112 -11.74 8.69 -25.89
N VAL A 113 -12.61 9.16 -24.97
CA VAL A 113 -13.91 8.56 -24.59
C VAL A 113 -15.06 9.53 -24.77
#